data_AF-A0A267T9E5-F1
#
_entry.id   AF-A0A267T9E5-F1
#
_cell.length_a   1.000
_cell.length_b   1.000
_cell.length_c   1.000
_cell.angle_alpha   90.00
_cell.angle_beta   90.00
_cell.angle_gamma   90.00
#
_symmetry.space_group_name_H-M   'P 1'
#
loop_
_entity.id
_entity.type
_entity.pdbx_description
1 polymer ?
#
loop_
_entity_poly.entity_id
_entity_poly.type
_entity_poly.pdbx_seq_one_letter_code
_entity_poly.pdbx_strand_id
1 'polypeptide(L)'
;MIAFVINNNQLVQVPIFKTKTKLLSRIDVDFDFFSVVDRPERPIELITFNSKQDTLSIPVVDKDGKVTKRNILYVFNGTVLEFRGIK
;
A
#
# COMPACT_ATOMS: atom_id res chain seq x y z
N MET A 1 3.20 6.01 -2.79
CA MET A 1 4.14 5.93 -1.64
C MET A 1 5.49 5.39 -2.10
N ILE A 2 6.58 6.07 -1.74
CA ILE A 2 7.96 5.62 -1.98
C ILE A 2 8.56 5.22 -0.64
N ALA A 3 9.31 4.12 -0.60
CA ALA A 3 9.96 3.63 0.60
C ALA A 3 11.40 4.13 0.74
N PHE A 4 11.74 4.59 1.93
CA PHE A 4 13.08 5.05 2.29
C PHE A 4 13.53 4.41 3.60
N VAL A 5 14.84 4.26 3.75
CA VAL A 5 15.50 3.97 5.03
C VAL A 5 16.49 5.08 5.34
N ILE A 6 16.79 5.25 6.62
CA ILE A 6 17.87 6.13 7.06
C ILE A 6 19.15 5.29 7.09
N ASN A 7 20.13 5.67 6.27
CA ASN A 7 21.45 5.06 6.25
C ASN A 7 22.50 6.18 6.29
N ASN A 8 23.42 6.15 7.25
CA ASN A 8 24.44 7.19 7.45
C ASN A 8 23.87 8.62 7.43
N ASN A 9 22.78 8.87 8.19
CA ASN A 9 22.05 10.14 8.23
C ASN A 9 21.48 10.63 6.88
N GLN A 10 21.38 9.76 5.88
CA GLN A 10 20.77 10.05 4.57
C GLN A 10 19.50 9.22 4.37
N LEU A 11 18.50 9.80 3.70
CA LEU A 11 17.36 9.03 3.19
C LEU A 11 17.78 8.31 1.91
N VAL A 12 17.72 6.98 1.93
CA VAL A 12 18.03 6.13 0.78
C VAL A 12 16.77 5.40 0.36
N GLN A 13 16.39 5.53 -0.91
CA GLN A 13 15.26 4.77 -1.47
C GLN A 13 15.60 3.29 -1.49
N VAL A 14 14.70 2.45 -0.98
CA VAL A 14 14.92 1.00 -0.92
C VAL A 14 13.72 0.22 -1.42
N PRO A 15 13.95 -0.93 -2.08
CA PRO A 15 12.88 -1.79 -2.51
C PRO A 15 12.41 -2.66 -1.33
N ILE A 16 11.23 -2.36 -0.75
CA ILE A 16 10.69 -3.07 0.41
C ILE A 16 9.38 -3.81 0.13
N PHE A 17 8.70 -3.53 -0.99
CA PHE A 17 7.41 -4.15 -1.31
C PHE A 17 7.66 -5.44 -2.10
N LYS A 18 7.71 -6.57 -1.40
CA LYS A 18 7.93 -7.89 -1.98
C LYS A 18 6.62 -8.43 -2.52
N THR A 19 6.40 -8.24 -3.81
CA THR A 19 5.29 -8.83 -4.57
C THR A 19 5.57 -10.30 -4.86
N LYS A 20 4.64 -10.99 -5.55
CA LYS A 20 4.87 -12.37 -6.00
C LYS A 20 6.05 -12.54 -6.98
N THR A 21 6.39 -11.50 -7.74
CA THR A 21 7.34 -11.60 -8.86
C THR A 21 8.50 -10.61 -8.78
N LYS A 22 8.34 -9.50 -8.04
CA LYS A 22 9.29 -8.38 -7.99
C LYS A 22 9.36 -7.76 -6.59
N LEU A 23 10.51 -7.17 -6.27
CA LEU A 23 10.69 -6.27 -5.13
C LEU A 23 10.62 -4.82 -5.63
N LEU A 24 9.71 -4.03 -5.08
CA LEU A 24 9.45 -2.65 -5.54
C LEU A 24 9.81 -1.65 -4.43
N SER A 25 10.27 -0.46 -4.83
CA SER A 25 10.53 0.67 -3.92
C SER A 25 9.36 1.66 -3.85
N ARG A 26 8.36 1.49 -4.72
CA ARG A 26 7.20 2.36 -4.83
C ARG A 26 5.95 1.52 -5.08
N ILE A 27 4.88 1.92 -4.43
CA ILE A 27 3.51 1.45 -4.69
C ILE A 27 2.59 2.66 -4.74
N ASP A 28 1.67 2.66 -5.69
CA ASP A 28 0.61 3.64 -5.82
C ASP A 28 -0.67 2.96 -6.29
N VAL A 29 -1.77 3.68 -6.14
CA VAL A 29 -3.09 3.24 -6.55
C VAL A 29 -3.73 4.40 -7.28
N ASP A 30 -3.94 4.21 -8.57
CA ASP A 30 -4.76 5.10 -9.37
C ASP A 30 -6.23 4.71 -9.18
N PHE A 31 -7.09 5.69 -8.93
CA PHE A 31 -8.52 5.48 -8.71
C PHE A 31 -9.34 6.68 -9.18
N ASP A 32 -10.61 6.44 -9.51
CA ASP A 32 -11.60 7.47 -9.76
C ASP A 32 -12.08 8.05 -8.42
N PHE A 33 -11.86 9.35 -8.22
CA PHE A 33 -12.29 10.06 -7.02
C PHE A 33 -13.81 9.97 -6.78
N PHE A 34 -14.61 9.88 -7.85
CA PHE A 34 -16.05 9.74 -7.73
C PHE A 34 -16.47 8.36 -7.20
N SER A 35 -15.59 7.37 -7.25
CA SER A 35 -15.87 6.02 -6.71
C SER A 35 -15.88 5.94 -5.18
N VAL A 36 -15.42 7.00 -4.49
CA VAL A 36 -15.28 7.05 -3.03
C VAL A 36 -16.06 8.21 -2.40
N VAL A 37 -17.04 8.76 -3.11
CA VAL A 37 -17.87 9.91 -2.66
C VAL A 37 -18.64 9.66 -1.38
N ASP A 38 -19.03 8.41 -1.13
CA ASP A 38 -19.79 8.01 0.06
C ASP A 38 -18.92 7.89 1.32
N ARG A 39 -17.60 8.10 1.22
CA ARG A 39 -16.70 8.05 2.39
C ARG A 39 -16.74 9.40 3.15
N PRO A 40 -17.03 9.39 4.46
CA PRO A 40 -17.15 10.61 5.25
C PRO A 40 -15.80 11.29 5.54
N GLU A 41 -14.71 10.53 5.49
CA GLU A 41 -13.36 10.99 5.83
C GLU A 41 -12.68 11.76 4.68
N ARG A 42 -12.07 12.89 5.00
CA ARG A 42 -11.30 13.74 4.07
C ARG A 42 -10.05 14.27 4.81
N PRO A 43 -8.83 14.17 4.23
CA PRO A 43 -8.47 13.58 2.94
C PRO A 43 -8.66 12.06 2.89
N ILE A 44 -8.84 11.49 1.69
CA ILE A 44 -9.08 10.05 1.56
C ILE A 44 -7.75 9.30 1.67
N GLU A 45 -7.59 8.57 2.77
CA GLU A 45 -6.48 7.64 2.98
C GLU A 45 -6.87 6.24 2.50
N LEU A 46 -6.48 5.91 1.26
CA LEU A 46 -6.76 4.60 0.68
C LEU A 46 -5.79 3.51 1.16
N ILE A 47 -4.51 3.84 1.26
CA ILE A 47 -3.47 2.92 1.72
C ILE A 47 -3.31 3.08 3.22
N THR A 48 -3.52 2.00 3.97
CA THR A 48 -3.50 2.05 5.44
C THR A 48 -2.50 1.05 6.01
N PHE A 49 -1.83 1.43 7.11
CA PHE A 49 -0.91 0.56 7.84
C PHE A 49 -1.42 0.32 9.27
N ASN A 50 -1.66 -0.94 9.63
CA ASN A 50 -2.01 -1.34 10.98
C ASN A 50 -0.73 -1.76 11.73
N SER A 51 -0.22 -0.88 12.59
CA SER A 51 0.99 -1.13 13.38
C SER A 51 0.84 -2.23 14.42
N LYS A 52 -0.38 -2.61 14.83
CA LYS A 52 -0.57 -3.75 15.76
C LYS A 52 -0.40 -5.11 15.08
N GLN A 53 -0.59 -5.15 13.76
CA GLN A 53 -0.55 -6.37 12.95
C GLN A 53 0.56 -6.32 11.90
N ASP A 54 1.37 -5.26 11.89
CA ASP A 54 2.39 -4.99 10.88
C ASP A 54 1.86 -5.16 9.44
N THR A 55 0.60 -4.80 9.23
CA THR A 55 -0.13 -5.09 7.99
C THR A 55 -0.41 -3.83 7.21
N LEU A 56 0.09 -3.76 5.98
CA LEU A 56 -0.24 -2.75 5.00
C LEU A 56 -1.39 -3.24 4.11
N SER A 57 -2.45 -2.44 4.02
CA SER A 57 -3.62 -2.70 3.17
C SER A 57 -3.67 -1.69 2.03
N ILE A 58 -3.76 -2.20 0.80
CA ILE A 58 -3.86 -1.41 -0.43
C ILE A 58 -5.15 -1.80 -1.14
N PRO A 59 -6.06 -0.87 -1.47
CA PRO A 59 -7.32 -1.24 -2.09
C PRO A 59 -7.12 -1.79 -3.50
N VAL A 60 -7.94 -2.77 -3.83
CA VAL A 60 -8.07 -3.24 -5.21
C VAL A 60 -9.01 -2.28 -5.94
N VAL A 61 -8.52 -1.74 -7.04
CA VAL A 61 -9.27 -0.90 -7.96
C VAL A 61 -9.60 -1.73 -9.20
N ASP A 62 -10.85 -1.64 -9.67
CA ASP A 62 -11.26 -2.35 -10.88
C ASP A 62 -10.84 -1.60 -12.16
N LYS A 63 -11.16 -2.19 -13.31
CA LYS A 63 -10.82 -1.65 -14.63
C LYS A 63 -11.42 -0.25 -14.91
N ASP A 64 -12.46 0.13 -14.18
CA ASP A 64 -13.18 1.40 -14.36
C ASP A 64 -12.68 2.45 -13.35
N GLY A 65 -11.61 2.16 -12.60
CA GLY A 65 -11.07 3.06 -11.58
C GLY A 65 -11.84 3.02 -10.26
N LYS A 66 -12.80 2.10 -10.09
CA LYS A 66 -13.63 2.05 -8.88
C LYS A 66 -12.93 1.29 -7.76
N VAL A 67 -12.80 1.94 -6.61
CA VAL A 67 -12.30 1.32 -5.39
C VAL A 67 -13.27 0.22 -4.94
N THR A 68 -12.79 -1.01 -4.85
CA THR A 68 -13.59 -2.15 -4.41
C THR A 68 -13.57 -2.29 -2.87
N LYS A 69 -14.32 -3.26 -2.35
CA LYS A 69 -14.26 -3.63 -0.93
C LYS A 69 -13.05 -4.50 -0.56
N ARG A 70 -12.25 -4.91 -1.55
CA ARG A 70 -11.11 -5.81 -1.36
C ARG A 70 -9.81 -5.03 -1.21
N ASN A 71 -8.89 -5.57 -0.44
CA ASN A 71 -7.55 -5.04 -0.25
C ASN A 71 -6.50 -6.11 -0.57
N ILE A 72 -5.42 -5.70 -1.22
CA ILE A 72 -4.14 -6.40 -1.23
C ILE A 72 -3.49 -6.20 0.13
N LEU A 73 -3.06 -7.30 0.74
CA LEU A 73 -2.43 -7.30 2.06
C LEU A 73 -0.94 -7.60 1.93
N TYR A 74 -0.13 -6.77 2.57
CA TYR A 74 1.28 -7.03 2.83
C TYR A 74 1.51 -7.08 4.33
N VAL A 75 2.38 -7.98 4.78
CA VAL A 75 2.79 -8.06 6.19
C VAL A 75 4.28 -7.78 6.28
N PHE A 76 4.67 -6.85 7.15
CA PHE A 76 6.05 -6.53 7.40
C PHE A 76 6.68 -7.65 8.23
N ASN A 77 7.83 -8.17 7.79
CA ASN A 77 8.52 -9.29 8.43
C ASN A 77 9.81 -8.87 9.17
N GLY A 78 9.98 -7.56 9.40
CA GLY A 78 11.21 -6.99 9.97
C GLY A 78 12.21 -6.49 8.92
N THR A 79 12.03 -6.83 7.64
CA THR A 79 12.90 -6.34 6.55
C THR A 79 12.10 -5.82 5.35
N VAL A 80 11.08 -6.56 4.93
CA VAL A 80 10.25 -6.22 3.76
C VAL A 80 8.77 -6.37 4.09
N LEU A 81 7.94 -5.65 3.34
CA LEU A 81 6.50 -5.86 3.26
C LEU A 81 6.24 -6.99 2.28
N GLU A 82 5.86 -8.16 2.78
CA GLU A 82 5.64 -9.36 1.98
C GLU A 82 4.17 -9.53 1.62
N PHE A 83 3.87 -9.68 0.33
CA PHE A 83 2.53 -9.95 -0.16
C PHE A 83 1.96 -11.22 0.51
N ARG A 84 0.79 -11.09 1.14
CA ARG A 84 0.09 -12.21 1.77
C ARG A 84 -1.14 -12.66 1.02
N GLY A 85 -1.83 -11.77 0.34
CA GLY A 85 -3.06 -12.13 -0.36
C GLY A 85 -3.94 -10.95 -0.70
N ILE A 86 -5.15 -11.27 -1.14
CA ILE A 86 -6.24 -10.32 -1.37
C ILE A 86 -7.39 -10.73 -0.47
N LYS A 87 -7.94 -9.79 0.29
CA LYS A 87 -9.06 -10.02 1.22
C LYS A 87 -10.19 -9.05 0.92
#